data_AF-A0A7W0CW98-F1
#
_entry.id   AF-A0A7W0CW98-F1
#
_cell.length_a   1.000
_cell.length_b   1.000
_cell.length_c   1.000
_cell.angle_alpha   90.00
_cell.angle_beta   90.00
_cell.angle_gamma   90.00
#
_symmetry.space_group_name_H-M   'P 1'
#
loop_
_entity.id
_entity.type
_entity.pdbx_description
1 polymer ?
#
loop_
_entity_poly.entity_id
_entity_poly.type
_entity_poly.pdbx_seq_one_letter_code
_entity_poly.pdbx_strand_id
1 'polypeptide(L)'
;MNSSDPANGLQYSVAAGAYQYNAEYWGVLKGADDTLWTADDVFITGGANTQLVDGLVGRGTGNSFAAYCTGCTVAQQQQAIDDAAGYWSAFGGGTFTGTYSLGSATGSGTFTITAVPEPATWALMIGGFMAVGAAARRRRRTAQVTYA
;
A
#
# COMPACT_ATOMS: atom_id res chain seq x y z
N MET A 1 -10.81 1.74 7.12
CA MET A 1 -9.50 2.25 6.68
C MET A 1 -9.73 2.99 5.38
N ASN A 2 -9.15 4.17 5.21
CA ASN A 2 -9.40 5.01 4.04
C ASN A 2 -8.09 5.24 3.29
N SER A 3 -8.15 5.08 1.97
CA SER A 3 -7.05 5.38 1.06
C SER A 3 -7.34 6.69 0.33
N SER A 4 -6.30 7.45 0.01
CA SER A 4 -6.42 8.68 -0.80
C SER A 4 -6.22 8.43 -2.29
N ASP A 5 -5.95 7.20 -2.73
CA ASP A 5 -5.73 6.88 -4.14
C ASP A 5 -7.04 6.91 -4.96
N PRO A 6 -7.01 7.30 -6.25
CA PRO A 6 -8.22 7.46 -7.07
C PRO A 6 -9.03 6.18 -7.25
N ALA A 7 -8.43 5.01 -7.08
CA ALA A 7 -9.11 3.73 -7.21
C ALA A 7 -9.65 3.21 -5.87
N ASN A 8 -9.40 3.93 -4.77
CA ASN A 8 -9.60 3.44 -3.40
C ASN A 8 -8.97 2.05 -3.21
N GLY A 9 -7.86 1.77 -3.89
CA GLY A 9 -7.25 0.45 -4.01
C GLY A 9 -6.89 -0.13 -2.65
N LEU A 10 -6.46 0.69 -1.68
CA LEU A 10 -6.12 0.25 -0.32
C LEU A 10 -7.23 0.51 0.71
N GLN A 11 -8.45 0.87 0.26
CA GLN A 11 -9.57 1.07 1.16
C GLN A 11 -10.09 -0.27 1.69
N TYR A 12 -10.50 -0.28 2.96
CA TYR A 12 -11.29 -1.36 3.55
C TYR A 12 -12.65 -0.79 3.91
N SER A 13 -13.67 -1.16 3.13
CA SER A 13 -15.03 -0.63 3.21
C SER A 13 -16.05 -1.75 3.31
N VAL A 14 -15.88 -2.61 4.29
CA VAL A 14 -17.03 -3.30 4.85
C VAL A 14 -17.52 -2.58 6.08
N ALA A 15 -18.83 -2.39 6.11
CA ALA A 15 -19.46 -1.92 7.32
C ALA A 15 -19.19 -2.96 8.43
N ALA A 16 -18.91 -2.48 9.64
CA ALA A 16 -18.93 -3.33 10.83
C ALA A 16 -20.29 -4.09 10.85
N GLY A 17 -20.24 -5.42 10.86
CA GLY A 17 -21.44 -6.25 10.77
C GLY A 17 -21.98 -6.56 9.35
N ALA A 18 -21.20 -6.35 8.28
CA ALA A 18 -21.60 -6.74 6.91
C ALA A 18 -21.11 -8.13 6.45
N TYR A 19 -20.29 -8.83 7.23
CA TYR A 19 -19.75 -10.15 6.84
C TYR A 19 -20.41 -11.28 7.59
N GLN A 20 -20.96 -12.28 6.89
CA GLN A 20 -21.31 -13.57 7.50
C GLN A 20 -20.06 -14.35 7.91
N TYR A 21 -20.19 -15.23 8.90
CA TYR A 21 -19.12 -16.16 9.25
C TYR A 21 -18.86 -17.11 8.07
N ASN A 22 -17.59 -17.34 7.76
CA ASN A 22 -17.12 -18.16 6.66
C ASN A 22 -15.68 -18.66 6.96
N ALA A 23 -15.00 -19.26 5.98
CA ALA A 23 -13.62 -19.75 6.14
C ALA A 23 -12.55 -18.65 6.31
N GLU A 24 -12.90 -17.38 6.10
CA GLU A 24 -12.00 -16.21 6.16
C GLU A 24 -12.30 -15.31 7.36
N TYR A 25 -13.55 -15.34 7.84
CA TYR A 25 -14.06 -14.60 8.98
C TYR A 25 -14.79 -15.57 9.91
N TRP A 26 -14.18 -15.91 11.04
CA TRP A 26 -14.68 -16.88 11.98
C TRP A 26 -14.92 -16.28 13.36
N GLY A 27 -16.01 -16.71 13.99
CA GLY A 27 -16.28 -16.45 15.40
C GLY A 27 -15.65 -17.53 16.27
N VAL A 28 -15.44 -17.21 17.55
CA VAL A 28 -14.91 -18.15 18.56
C VAL A 28 -15.81 -18.10 19.78
N LEU A 29 -16.32 -19.25 20.19
CA LEU A 29 -16.97 -19.44 21.49
C LEU A 29 -15.96 -20.06 22.44
N LYS A 30 -15.87 -19.51 23.66
CA LYS A 30 -14.97 -20.04 24.69
C LYS A 30 -15.38 -21.46 25.06
N GLY A 31 -14.38 -22.28 25.31
CA GLY A 31 -14.54 -23.61 25.88
C GLY A 31 -14.98 -23.60 27.34
N ALA A 32 -14.89 -24.77 27.98
CA ALA A 32 -15.30 -24.97 29.36
C ALA A 32 -14.38 -24.28 30.37
N ASP A 33 -13.15 -23.94 29.95
CA ASP A 33 -12.17 -23.22 30.76
C ASP A 33 -12.38 -21.70 30.79
N ASP A 34 -13.43 -21.22 30.12
CA ASP A 34 -13.81 -19.80 30.06
C ASP A 34 -12.71 -18.87 29.53
N THR A 35 -11.72 -19.41 28.84
CA THR A 35 -10.54 -18.72 28.31
C THR A 35 -10.51 -18.84 26.78
N LEU A 36 -10.18 -17.76 26.07
CA LEU A 36 -10.02 -17.82 24.60
C LEU A 36 -8.64 -18.33 24.21
N TRP A 37 -8.57 -18.93 23.01
CA TRP A 37 -7.39 -19.45 22.33
C TRP A 37 -6.82 -20.73 22.94
N THR A 38 -7.70 -21.56 23.49
CA THR A 38 -7.37 -22.85 24.10
C THR A 38 -7.89 -23.99 23.21
N ALA A 39 -7.57 -25.22 23.59
CA ALA A 39 -7.83 -26.39 22.73
C ALA A 39 -9.31 -26.78 22.66
N ASP A 40 -10.12 -26.31 23.61
CA ASP A 40 -11.55 -26.62 23.76
C ASP A 40 -12.49 -25.57 23.16
N ASP A 41 -11.93 -24.53 22.53
CA ASP A 41 -12.71 -23.50 21.83
C ASP A 41 -13.46 -24.05 20.60
N VAL A 42 -14.62 -23.45 20.34
CA VAL A 42 -15.44 -23.79 19.17
C VAL A 42 -15.37 -22.67 18.14
N PHE A 43 -14.92 -23.01 16.94
CA PHE A 43 -14.82 -22.07 15.82
C PHE A 43 -16.08 -22.06 14.95
N ILE A 44 -16.69 -20.89 14.81
CA ILE A 44 -17.86 -20.65 13.95
C ILE A 44 -17.36 -20.19 12.57
N THR A 45 -17.31 -21.10 11.61
CA THR A 45 -16.78 -20.87 10.26
C THR A 45 -17.88 -20.75 9.20
N GLY A 46 -19.13 -20.51 9.61
CA GLY A 46 -20.30 -20.47 8.74
C GLY A 46 -21.53 -19.92 9.45
N GLY A 47 -22.27 -19.02 8.80
CA GLY A 47 -23.60 -18.56 9.28
C GLY A 47 -23.72 -17.05 9.49
N ALA A 48 -24.88 -16.61 9.96
CA ALA A 48 -25.17 -15.19 10.15
C ALA A 48 -24.26 -14.57 11.21
N ASN A 49 -23.80 -13.36 10.94
CA ASN A 49 -22.93 -12.59 11.83
C ASN A 49 -23.65 -11.89 12.99
N THR A 50 -24.95 -12.12 13.09
CA THR A 50 -25.78 -11.76 14.23
C THR A 50 -25.67 -12.77 15.36
N GLN A 51 -25.06 -13.95 15.13
CA GLN A 51 -24.73 -14.88 16.21
C GLN A 51 -23.63 -14.26 17.09
N LEU A 52 -23.94 -14.15 18.38
CA LEU A 52 -23.00 -13.69 19.40
C LEU A 52 -21.90 -14.71 19.62
N VAL A 53 -20.67 -14.23 19.74
CA VAL A 53 -19.46 -15.02 19.98
C VAL A 53 -18.57 -14.29 20.97
N ASP A 54 -17.69 -15.03 21.64
CA ASP A 54 -16.78 -14.47 22.64
C ASP A 54 -15.52 -13.84 22.03
N GLY A 55 -15.13 -14.32 20.84
CA GLY A 55 -13.98 -13.82 20.07
C GLY A 55 -14.27 -13.79 18.57
N LEU A 56 -13.53 -12.96 17.83
CA LEU A 56 -13.64 -12.82 16.38
C LEU A 56 -12.25 -12.86 15.74
N VAL A 57 -12.12 -13.63 14.66
CA VAL A 57 -10.93 -13.63 13.80
C VAL A 57 -11.35 -13.36 12.38
N GLY A 58 -10.80 -12.29 11.81
CA GLY A 58 -10.99 -11.96 10.41
C GLY A 58 -9.65 -11.83 9.71
N ARG A 59 -9.50 -12.49 8.55
CA ARG A 59 -8.50 -12.05 7.58
C ARG A 59 -9.07 -10.87 6.80
N GLY A 60 -8.75 -9.67 7.27
CA GLY A 60 -8.89 -8.47 6.45
C GLY A 60 -7.75 -8.42 5.44
N THR A 61 -7.89 -9.04 4.27
CA THR A 61 -7.11 -8.61 3.12
C THR A 61 -7.76 -7.33 2.63
N GLY A 62 -7.16 -6.17 2.94
CA GLY A 62 -7.35 -4.99 2.10
C GLY A 62 -7.08 -5.40 0.66
N ASN A 63 -7.72 -4.75 -0.31
CA ASN A 63 -7.41 -5.00 -1.72
C ASN A 63 -5.93 -4.65 -1.96
N SER A 64 -5.05 -5.62 -1.79
CA SER A 64 -3.69 -5.54 -2.26
C SER A 64 -3.82 -5.56 -3.76
N PHE A 65 -3.64 -4.41 -4.40
CA PHE A 65 -3.62 -4.25 -5.86
C PHE A 65 -3.09 -5.55 -6.48
N ALA A 66 -3.98 -6.34 -7.07
CA ALA A 66 -3.62 -7.67 -7.51
C ALA A 66 -2.71 -7.52 -8.73
N ALA A 67 -1.40 -7.45 -8.50
CA ALA A 67 -0.37 -7.44 -9.53
C ALA A 67 -0.17 -8.86 -10.08
N TYR A 68 -1.25 -9.63 -10.18
CA TYR A 68 -1.26 -10.99 -10.69
C TYR A 68 -2.50 -11.24 -11.53
N CYS A 69 -2.34 -12.08 -12.55
CA CYS A 69 -3.44 -12.51 -13.37
C CYS A 69 -3.46 -14.04 -13.48
N THR A 70 -4.62 -14.63 -13.21
CA THR A 70 -4.81 -16.08 -13.14
C THR A 70 -4.79 -16.69 -14.55
N GLY A 71 -3.94 -17.70 -14.76
CA GLY A 71 -3.82 -18.39 -16.06
C GLY A 71 -2.95 -17.64 -17.10
N CYS A 72 -2.27 -16.57 -16.68
CA CYS A 72 -1.38 -15.80 -17.54
C CYS A 72 -0.03 -16.46 -17.80
N THR A 73 0.56 -16.11 -18.95
CA THR A 73 1.99 -16.35 -19.21
C THR A 73 2.87 -15.44 -18.36
N VAL A 74 4.17 -15.76 -18.26
CA VAL A 74 5.15 -14.92 -17.52
C VAL A 74 5.19 -13.48 -18.04
N ALA A 75 5.11 -13.27 -19.35
CA ALA A 75 5.13 -11.92 -19.92
C ALA A 75 3.90 -11.09 -19.52
N GLN A 76 2.73 -11.72 -19.48
CA GLN A 76 1.49 -11.07 -19.04
C GLN A 76 1.51 -10.81 -17.53
N GLN A 77 2.08 -11.73 -16.76
CA GLN A 77 2.29 -11.54 -15.34
C GLN A 77 3.26 -10.38 -15.07
N GLN A 78 4.31 -10.22 -15.87
CA GLN A 78 5.21 -9.08 -15.80
C GLN A 78 4.49 -7.77 -16.15
N GLN A 79 3.67 -7.76 -17.21
CA GLN A 79 2.88 -6.59 -17.56
C GLN A 79 1.92 -6.17 -16.43
N ALA A 80 1.28 -7.13 -15.75
CA ALA A 80 0.41 -6.83 -14.61
C ALA A 80 1.18 -6.18 -13.43
N ILE A 81 2.44 -6.56 -13.23
CA ILE A 81 3.34 -5.93 -12.26
C ILE A 81 3.71 -4.51 -12.72
N ASP A 82 4.07 -4.36 -13.98
CA ASP A 82 4.47 -3.07 -14.56
C ASP A 82 3.31 -2.07 -14.54
N ASP A 83 2.09 -2.51 -14.83
CA ASP A 83 0.86 -1.69 -14.78
C ASP A 83 0.55 -1.25 -13.34
N ALA A 84 0.68 -2.17 -12.37
CA ALA A 84 0.49 -1.85 -10.95
C ALA A 84 1.56 -0.85 -10.46
N ALA A 85 2.82 -1.00 -10.87
CA ALA A 85 3.89 -0.06 -10.57
C ALA A 85 3.65 1.30 -11.25
N GLY A 86 3.20 1.30 -12.51
CA GLY A 86 2.83 2.48 -13.27
C GLY A 86 1.73 3.29 -12.59
N TYR A 87 0.69 2.63 -12.09
CA TYR A 87 -0.39 3.26 -11.33
C TYR A 87 0.13 4.05 -10.11
N TRP A 88 0.97 3.44 -9.27
CA TRP A 88 1.50 4.09 -8.08
C TRP A 88 2.50 5.21 -8.39
N SER A 89 3.29 5.04 -9.46
CA SER A 89 4.24 6.07 -9.92
C SER A 89 3.52 7.32 -10.44
N ALA A 90 2.43 7.15 -11.20
CA ALA A 90 1.61 8.25 -11.72
C ALA A 90 0.86 9.01 -10.63
N PHE A 91 0.49 8.32 -9.55
CA PHE A 91 -0.22 8.93 -8.43
C PHE A 91 0.67 9.82 -7.54
N GLY A 92 2.00 9.65 -7.59
CA GLY A 92 2.93 10.52 -6.85
C GLY A 92 3.01 10.24 -5.35
N GLY A 93 2.37 9.17 -4.88
CA GLY A 93 2.24 8.81 -3.47
C GLY A 93 0.82 9.02 -2.92
N GLY A 94 0.53 8.43 -1.76
CA GLY A 94 -0.80 8.42 -1.14
C GLY A 94 -0.76 8.34 0.38
N THR A 95 -1.86 8.66 1.03
CA THR A 95 -2.02 8.49 2.49
C THR A 95 -2.96 7.34 2.80
N PHE A 96 -2.59 6.60 3.84
CA PHE A 96 -3.39 5.55 4.44
C PHE A 96 -3.71 5.92 5.88
N THR A 97 -4.99 6.04 6.21
CA THR A 97 -5.42 6.33 7.59
C THR A 97 -6.18 5.14 8.16
N GLY A 98 -5.64 4.61 9.27
CA GLY A 98 -6.29 3.62 10.11
C GLY A 98 -6.82 4.27 11.39
N THR A 99 -7.96 3.80 11.88
CA THR A 99 -8.45 4.07 13.23
C THR A 99 -8.32 2.81 14.07
N TYR A 100 -8.04 2.97 15.37
CA TYR A 100 -7.94 1.86 16.30
C TYR A 100 -8.66 2.20 17.61
N SER A 101 -9.07 1.16 18.33
CA SER A 101 -9.64 1.26 19.68
C SER A 101 -8.99 0.21 20.57
N LEU A 102 -8.64 0.59 21.80
CA LEU A 102 -8.16 -0.31 22.84
C LEU A 102 -8.89 0.00 24.14
N GLY A 103 -9.91 -0.79 24.46
CA GLY A 103 -10.86 -0.48 25.54
C GLY A 103 -11.67 0.79 25.22
N SER A 104 -11.61 1.80 26.10
CA SER A 104 -12.25 3.10 25.88
C SER A 104 -11.37 4.10 25.12
N ALA A 105 -10.09 3.79 24.91
CA ALA A 105 -9.17 4.66 24.18
C ALA A 105 -9.35 4.47 22.67
N THR A 106 -9.59 5.56 21.95
CA THR A 106 -9.67 5.56 20.48
C THR A 106 -8.59 6.46 19.89
N GLY A 107 -8.13 6.13 18.69
CA GLY A 107 -7.10 6.89 18.00
C GLY A 107 -7.10 6.66 16.50
N SER A 108 -6.30 7.44 15.79
CA SER A 108 -6.01 7.26 14.38
C SER A 108 -4.52 7.40 14.11
N GLY A 109 -4.05 6.72 13.07
CA GLY A 109 -2.70 6.82 12.55
C GLY A 109 -2.73 6.97 11.05
N THR A 110 -1.92 7.89 10.53
CA THR A 110 -1.76 8.11 9.09
C THR A 110 -0.35 7.71 8.66
N PHE A 111 -0.26 6.89 7.63
CA PHE A 111 0.97 6.54 6.93
C PHE A 111 0.95 7.18 5.55
N THR A 112 2.01 7.90 5.19
CA THR A 112 2.11 8.60 3.90
C THR A 112 3.22 7.97 3.07
N ILE A 113 2.86 7.50 1.88
CA ILE A 113 3.79 7.09 0.82
C ILE A 113 4.01 8.32 -0.05
N THR A 114 5.25 8.74 -0.26
CA THR A 114 5.59 9.82 -1.19
C THR A 114 6.36 9.25 -2.38
N ALA A 115 6.14 9.80 -3.57
CA ALA A 115 7.01 9.48 -4.69
C ALA A 115 8.44 9.93 -4.38
N VAL A 116 9.38 9.00 -4.48
CA VAL A 116 10.80 9.30 -4.43
C VAL A 116 11.20 9.72 -5.84
N PRO A 117 11.69 10.96 -6.06
CA PRO A 117 12.19 11.36 -7.36
C PRO A 117 13.27 10.39 -7.81
N GLU A 118 13.16 9.86 -9.04
CA GLU A 118 14.03 8.78 -9.49
C GLU A 118 15.53 9.15 -9.35
N PRO A 119 16.40 8.22 -8.90
CA PRO A 119 17.83 8.47 -8.75
C PRO A 119 18.50 9.00 -10.02
N ALA A 120 17.96 8.61 -11.19
CA ALA A 120 18.46 9.04 -12.50
C ALA A 120 18.22 10.54 -12.77
N THR A 121 17.16 11.14 -12.23
CA THR A 121 16.89 12.58 -12.42
C THR A 121 17.97 13.42 -11.76
N TRP A 122 18.45 13.02 -10.59
CA TRP A 122 19.57 13.68 -9.91
C TRP A 122 20.87 13.54 -10.70
N ALA A 123 21.16 12.34 -11.19
CA ALA A 123 22.32 12.09 -12.05
C ALA A 123 22.26 12.91 -13.36
N LEU A 124 21.09 13.00 -14.00
CA LEU A 124 20.88 13.80 -15.20
C LEU A 124 20.97 15.31 -14.95
N MET A 125 20.45 15.80 -13.82
CA MET A 125 20.61 17.22 -13.45
C MET A 125 22.07 17.55 -13.19
N ILE A 126 22.77 16.73 -12.41
CA ILE A 126 24.21 16.90 -12.15
C ILE A 126 25.00 16.82 -13.46
N GLY A 127 24.72 15.83 -14.31
CA GLY A 127 25.33 15.70 -15.63
C GLY A 127 25.06 16.91 -16.53
N GLY A 128 23.84 17.44 -16.53
CA GLY A 128 23.46 18.66 -17.25
C GLY A 128 24.24 19.88 -16.78
N PHE A 129 24.36 20.09 -15.46
CA PHE A 129 25.16 21.18 -14.90
C PHE A 129 26.65 21.04 -15.22
N MET A 130 27.19 19.81 -15.17
CA MET A 130 28.57 19.54 -15.59
C MET A 130 28.78 19.88 -17.07
N ALA A 131 27.86 19.49 -17.94
CA ALA A 131 27.93 19.77 -19.37
C ALA A 131 27.90 21.28 -19.68
N VAL A 132 26.99 22.02 -19.03
CA VAL A 132 26.91 23.49 -19.15
C VAL A 132 28.20 24.15 -18.64
N GLY A 133 28.70 23.73 -17.48
CA GLY A 133 29.97 24.21 -16.92
C GLY A 133 31.16 23.95 -17.85
N ALA A 134 31.25 22.76 -18.45
CA ALA A 134 32.29 22.41 -19.41
C ALA A 134 32.21 23.26 -20.69
N ALA A 135 31.02 23.47 -21.23
CA ALA A 135 30.80 24.31 -22.41
C ALA A 135 31.19 25.78 -22.16
N ALA A 136 30.81 26.34 -21.01
CA ALA A 136 31.19 27.69 -20.61
C ALA A 136 32.72 27.83 -20.44
N ARG A 137 33.37 26.81 -19.85
CA ARG A 137 34.83 26.78 -19.69
C ARG A 137 35.57 26.69 -21.03
N ARG A 138 35.03 25.96 -22.01
CA ARG A 138 35.59 25.89 -23.37
C ARG A 138 35.53 27.24 -24.08
N ARG A 139 34.41 27.95 -24.02
CA ARG A 139 34.26 29.27 -24.67
C ARG A 139 35.24 30.32 -24.14
N ARG A 140 35.52 30.33 -22.82
CA ARG A 140 36.50 31.26 -22.23
C ARG A 140 37.93 31.03 -22.70
N ARG A 141 38.29 29.80 -23.08
CA ARG A 141 39.63 29.49 -23.60
C ARG A 141 39.84 29.93 -25.06
N THR A 142 38.77 30.10 -25.83
CA THR A 142 38.83 30.46 -27.25
C THR A 142 38.72 31.97 -27.49
N ALA A 143 38.38 32.77 -26.48
CA ALA A 143 38.38 34.23 -26.60
C ALA A 143 39.82 34.74 -26.64
N GLN A 144 40.40 34.85 -27.84
CA GLN A 144 41.64 35.59 -28.04
C GLN A 144 41.35 37.08 -27.92
N VAL A 145 41.94 37.72 -26.91
CA VAL A 145 41.91 39.17 -26.77
C VAL A 145 42.79 39.74 -27.89
N THR A 146 42.16 40.30 -28.93
CA THR A 146 42.85 41.11 -29.93
C THR A 146 42.90 42.54 -29.40
N TYR A 147 44.09 43.01 -29.07
CA TYR A 147 44.34 44.40 -28.69
C TYR A 147 44.45 45.24 -29.98
N ALA A 148 43.81 46.41 -30.01
CA ALA A 148 43.89 47.40 -31.09
C ALA A 148 44.91 48.48 -30.75
#